data_AF-A0A0L0UIF6-F1
#
_entry.id   AF-A0A0L0UIF6-F1
#
_cell.length_a   1.000
_cell.length_b   1.000
_cell.length_c   1.000
_cell.angle_alpha   90.00
_cell.angle_beta   90.00
_cell.angle_gamma   90.00
#
_symmetry.space_group_name_H-M   'P 1'
#
loop_
_entity.id
_entity.type
_entity.pdbx_description
1 polymer ?
#
loop_
_entity_poly.entity_id
_entity_poly.type
_entity_poly.pdbx_seq_one_letter_code
_entity_poly.pdbx_strand_id
1 'polypeptide(L)' 'MLLVPMEPSLAKMLLTSVDHNCSAEMVTIVSMLSVPSVFYRPKERAEESDAAREKFF' A
#
# COMPACT_ATOMS: atom_id res chain seq x y z
N MET A 1 -9.71 -6.83 19.82
CA MET A 1 -9.32 -6.21 18.55
C MET A 1 -8.57 -4.89 18.83
N LEU A 2 -7.43 -4.98 19.53
CA LEU A 2 -6.65 -3.83 20.04
C LEU A 2 -5.13 -4.04 19.87
N LEU A 3 -4.71 -5.13 19.20
CA LEU A 3 -3.31 -5.58 19.18
C LEU A 3 -2.51 -4.98 18.01
N VAL A 4 -3.16 -4.39 17.02
CA VAL A 4 -2.49 -3.97 15.79
C VAL A 4 -2.44 -2.45 15.74
N PRO A 5 -1.24 -1.81 15.68
CA PRO A 5 -1.07 -0.36 15.66
C PRO A 5 -1.40 0.21 14.27
N MET A 6 -2.56 -0.16 13.72
CA MET A 6 -3.04 0.26 12.40
C MET A 6 -4.49 0.71 12.48
N GLU A 7 -4.92 1.46 11.48
CA GLU A 7 -6.31 1.91 11.38
C GLU A 7 -7.28 0.70 11.41
N PRO A 8 -8.44 0.79 12.12
CA PRO A 8 -9.38 -0.32 12.21
C PRO A 8 -9.86 -0.88 10.86
N SER A 9 -9.89 -0.05 9.80
CA SER A 9 -10.24 -0.48 8.44
C SER A 9 -9.18 -1.41 7.84
N LEU A 10 -7.90 -1.06 7.96
CA LEU A 10 -6.76 -1.87 7.50
C LEU A 10 -6.66 -3.19 8.29
N ALA A 11 -6.92 -3.14 9.60
CA ALA A 11 -6.94 -4.34 10.43
C ALA A 11 -8.03 -5.32 9.99
N LYS A 12 -9.22 -4.82 9.67
CA LYS A 12 -10.33 -5.66 9.16
C LYS A 12 -9.98 -6.29 7.82
N MET A 13 -9.37 -5.51 6.92
CA MET A 13 -8.94 -5.95 5.60
C MET A 13 -7.91 -7.09 5.68
N LEU A 14 -6.93 -6.95 6.58
CA LEU A 14 -5.93 -7.99 6.83
C LEU A 14 -6.55 -9.26 7.40
N LEU A 15 -7.51 -9.16 8.32
CA LEU A 15 -8.20 -10.32 8.87
C LEU A 15 -9.00 -11.07 7.80
N THR A 16 -9.73 -10.35 6.94
CA THR A 16 -10.49 -10.94 5.84
C THR A 16 -9.59 -11.59 4.79
N SER A 17 -8.37 -11.07 4.57
CA SER A 17 -7.42 -11.67 3.61
C SER A 17 -6.97 -13.10 3.98
N VAL A 18 -7.08 -13.47 5.26
CA VAL A 18 -6.81 -14.85 5.72
C VAL A 18 -7.86 -15.80 5.17
N ASP A 19 -9.13 -15.41 5.16
CA ASP A 19 -10.22 -16.21 4.60
C ASP A 19 -10.12 -16.36 3.08
N HIS A 20 -9.50 -15.37 2.41
CA HIS A 20 -9.24 -15.39 0.97
C HIS A 20 -7.87 -15.99 0.60
N ASN A 21 -7.12 -16.49 1.59
CA ASN A 21 -5.79 -17.08 1.40
C ASN A 21 -4.76 -16.17 0.69
N CYS A 22 -4.96 -14.84 0.75
CA CYS A 22 -4.12 -13.80 0.12
C CYS A 22 -3.45 -12.89 1.16
N SER A 23 -3.18 -13.43 2.34
CA SER A 23 -2.65 -12.67 3.48
C SER A 23 -1.26 -12.08 3.21
N ALA A 24 -0.41 -12.74 2.42
CA ALA A 24 0.93 -12.25 2.10
C ALA A 24 0.89 -10.98 1.23
N GLU A 25 0.04 -10.99 0.20
CA GLU A 25 -0.22 -9.86 -0.67
C GLU A 25 -0.85 -8.72 0.12
N MET A 26 -1.79 -9.05 1.00
CA MET A 26 -2.49 -8.05 1.80
C MET A 26 -1.59 -7.36 2.82
N VAL A 27 -0.68 -8.09 3.49
CA VAL A 27 0.34 -7.49 4.37
C VAL A 27 1.21 -6.51 3.59
N THR A 28 1.58 -6.84 2.35
CA THR A 28 2.41 -5.99 1.49
C THR A 28 1.68 -4.68 1.14
N ILE A 29 0.40 -4.78 0.76
CA ILE A 29 -0.43 -3.61 0.45
C ILE A 29 -0.63 -2.73 1.69
N VAL A 30 -0.98 -3.32 2.83
CA VAL A 30 -1.18 -2.58 4.09
C VAL A 30 0.10 -1.88 4.53
N SER A 31 1.27 -2.51 4.30
CA SER A 31 2.58 -1.91 4.59
C SER A 31 2.84 -0.67 3.71
N MET A 32 2.52 -0.74 2.42
CA MET A 32 2.67 0.40 1.49
C MET A 32 1.69 1.54 1.76
N LEU A 33 0.49 1.24 2.28
CA LEU A 33 -0.50 2.25 2.68
C LEU A 33 -0.17 2.93 4.01
N SER A 34 0.60 2.27 4.88
CA SER A 34 0.99 2.79 6.19
C SER A 34 2.14 3.81 6.10
N VAL A 35 2.78 3.93 4.94
CA VAL A 35 3.86 4.89 4.68
C VAL A 35 3.38 5.99 3.73
N PRO A 36 4.02 7.18 3.74
CA PRO A 36 3.77 8.21 2.73
C PRO A 36 4.01 7.68 1.32
N SER A 37 3.37 8.32 0.32
CA SER A 37 3.48 7.93 -1.09
C SER A 37 4.94 7.70 -1.50
N VAL A 38 5.23 6.46 -1.90
CA VAL A 38 6.55 6.03 -2.40
C VAL A 38 6.88 6.72 -3.73
N PHE A 39 5.86 7.15 -4.48
CA PHE A 39 6.04 7.86 -5.74
C PHE A 39 6.45 9.31 -5.48
N TYR A 40 7.70 9.62 -5.81
CA TYR A 40 8.26 10.96 -5.78
C TYR A 40 8.07 11.64 -7.15
N ARG A 41 7.51 12.84 -7.16
CA ARG A 41 7.20 13.59 -8.40
C ARG A 41 7.74 15.02 -8.32
N PRO A 42 9.03 15.25 -8.58
CA PRO A 42 9.61 16.59 -8.64
C PRO A 42 9.06 17.35 -9.85
N LYS A 43 8.74 18.64 -9.67
CA LYS A 43 8.13 19.50 -10.71
C LYS A 43 8.96 19.57 -12.00
N GLU A 44 10.28 19.54 -11.88
CA GLU A 44 11.22 19.62 -13.01
C GLU A 44 11.31 18.32 -13.83
N ARG A 45 10.95 17.17 -13.23
CA ARG A 45 11.03 15.85 -13.87
C ARG A 45 9.73 15.07 -13.71
N ALA A 46 8.62 15.78 -13.85
CA ALA A 46 7.29 15.20 -13.71
C ALA A 46 7.06 14.11 -14.78
N GLU A 47 7.41 14.37 -16.04
CA GLU A 47 7.25 13.41 -17.15
C GLU A 47 8.04 12.11 -16.93
N GLU A 48 9.32 12.20 -16.52
CA GLU A 48 10.14 11.01 -16.21
C GLU A 48 9.56 10.21 -15.03
N SER A 49 9.06 10.91 -14.01
CA SER A 49 8.47 10.30 -12.82
C SER A 49 7.12 9.64 -13.13
N ASP A 50 6.31 10.26 -13.99
CA ASP A 50 5.04 9.74 -14.46
C ASP A 50 5.28 8.51 -15.35
N ALA A 51 6.25 8.54 -16.27
CA ALA A 51 6.66 7.40 -17.08
C ALA A 51 7.24 6.24 -16.25
N ALA A 52 7.95 6.54 -15.14
CA ALA A 52 8.39 5.52 -14.20
C ALA A 52 7.20 4.89 -13.46
N ARG A 53 6.21 5.71 -13.06
CA ARG A 53 4.98 5.24 -12.40
C ARG A 53 4.11 4.38 -13.31
N GLU A 54 4.01 4.69 -14.60
CA GLU A 54 3.26 3.89 -15.58
C GLU A 54 3.75 2.45 -15.67
N LYS A 55 5.03 2.18 -15.38
CA LYS A 55 5.58 0.82 -15.38
C LYS A 55 5.10 -0.04 -14.20
N PHE A 56 4.51 0.57 -13.18
CA PHE A 56 4.01 -0.11 -11.97
C PHE A 56 2.48 -0.27 -11.95
N PHE A 57 1.78 0.30 -12.93
CA PHE A 57 0.33 0.16 -13.14
C PHE A 57 0.05 -0.98 -14.13
#